data_AF-A0A2E3I334-F1
#
_entry.id   AF-A0A2E3I334-F1
#
_cell.length_a   1.000
_cell.length_b   1.000
_cell.length_c   1.000
_cell.angle_alpha   90.00
_cell.angle_beta   90.00
_cell.angle_gamma   90.00
#
_symmetry.space_group_name_H-M   'P 1'
#
loop_
_entity.id
_entity.type
_entity.pdbx_description
1 polymer ?
#
loop_
_entity_poly.entity_id
_entity_poly.type
_entity_poly.pdbx_seq_one_letter_code
_entity_poly.pdbx_strand_id
1 'polypeptide(L)'
;MKEAVSLRQLYSKDSSDIQFLVIYIREVHPIDGWDVYAKNRLYTPKTIEKRRKTAKACRETMKHETQAYVDEMDDKVMVAYAAWPERLYLVGKDGRIEIS
;
A
#
# COMPACT_ATOMS: atom_id res chain seq x y z
N MET A 1 -1.09 -7.97 26.59
CA MET A 1 -0.72 -8.13 25.17
C MET A 1 -1.95 -7.76 24.35
N LYS A 2 -1.92 -6.69 23.55
CA LYS A 2 -3.00 -6.40 22.61
C LYS A 2 -2.84 -7.35 21.44
N GLU A 3 -3.87 -8.14 21.13
CA GLU A 3 -3.86 -9.00 19.95
C GLU A 3 -3.72 -8.14 18.69
N ALA A 4 -2.76 -8.49 17.83
CA ALA A 4 -2.63 -7.87 16.53
C ALA A 4 -3.78 -8.37 15.65
N VAL A 5 -4.76 -7.50 15.42
CA VAL A 5 -5.85 -7.77 14.48
C VAL A 5 -5.30 -7.60 13.07
N SER A 6 -5.46 -8.62 12.22
CA SER A 6 -5.06 -8.51 10.82
C SER A 6 -5.91 -7.46 10.11
N LEU A 7 -5.33 -6.73 9.14
CA LEU A 7 -6.09 -5.79 8.30
C LEU A 7 -7.33 -6.46 7.70
N ARG A 8 -7.22 -7.73 7.29
CA ARG A 8 -8.33 -8.55 6.82
C ARG A 8 -9.50 -8.63 7.79
N GLN A 9 -9.22 -8.76 9.09
CA GLN A 9 -10.25 -8.82 10.12
C GLN A 9 -10.91 -7.44 10.33
N LEU A 10 -10.14 -6.35 10.24
CA LEU A 10 -10.69 -4.98 10.25
C LEU A 10 -11.57 -4.73 9.03
N TYR A 11 -11.18 -5.19 7.85
CA TYR A 11 -12.01 -5.09 6.64
C TYR A 11 -13.36 -5.82 6.77
N SER A 12 -13.39 -6.93 7.51
CA SER A 12 -14.60 -7.75 7.70
C SER A 12 -15.51 -7.28 8.84
N LYS A 13 -15.01 -6.43 9.74
CA LYS A 13 -15.72 -5.95 10.94
C LYS A 13 -15.93 -4.44 10.81
N ASP A 14 -17.20 -4.04 10.67
CA ASP A 14 -17.68 -2.64 10.61
C ASP A 14 -17.32 -1.86 9.34
N SER A 15 -18.15 -2.05 8.31
CA SER A 15 -18.07 -1.38 7.01
C SER A 15 -18.97 -0.15 6.85
N SER A 16 -19.77 0.23 7.86
CA SER A 16 -20.68 1.38 7.73
C SER A 16 -20.00 2.73 7.92
N ASP A 17 -19.00 2.81 8.79
CA ASP A 17 -18.44 4.10 9.24
C ASP A 17 -16.99 4.35 8.81
N ILE A 18 -16.31 3.32 8.32
CA ILE A 18 -14.91 3.38 7.92
C ILE A 18 -14.78 2.95 6.46
N GLN A 19 -14.25 3.85 5.64
CA GLN A 19 -13.81 3.52 4.29
C GLN A 19 -12.34 3.13 4.33
N PHE A 20 -12.00 2.07 3.62
CA PHE A 20 -10.62 1.67 3.48
C PHE A 20 -10.10 1.90 2.06
N LEU A 21 -8.86 2.38 2.01
CA LEU A 21 -8.16 2.73 0.80
C LEU A 21 -6.79 2.05 0.80
N VAL A 22 -6.41 1.44 -0.32
CA VAL A 22 -5.04 0.96 -0.52
C VAL A 22 -4.39 1.81 -1.60
N ILE A 23 -3.20 2.36 -1.32
CA ILE A 23 -2.41 3.09 -2.30
C ILE A 23 -1.12 2.31 -2.53
N TYR A 24 -0.94 1.81 -3.75
CA TYR A 24 0.28 1.14 -4.16
C TYR A 24 1.37 2.17 -4.45
N ILE A 25 2.42 2.17 -3.63
CA ILE A 25 3.58 3.07 -3.73
C ILE A 25 4.79 2.37 -4.34
N ARG A 26 5.88 3.12 -4.57
CA ARG A 26 7.15 2.61 -5.08
C ARG A 26 7.68 1.45 -4.24
N GLU A 27 8.17 0.42 -4.93
CA GLU A 27 8.65 -0.83 -4.37
C GLU A 27 9.94 -0.63 -3.54
N VAL A 28 10.01 -1.29 -2.38
CA VAL A 28 11.19 -1.27 -1.49
C VAL A 28 12.32 -2.21 -1.98
N HIS A 29 12.01 -3.18 -2.85
CA HIS A 29 12.96 -4.19 -3.35
C HIS A 29 13.05 -4.21 -4.89
N PRO A 30 13.53 -3.13 -5.50
CA PRO A 30 13.80 -3.13 -6.93
C PRO A 30 15.01 -4.01 -7.26
N ILE A 31 14.96 -4.73 -8.38
CA ILE A 31 16.03 -5.62 -8.85
C ILE A 31 17.38 -4.89 -9.03
N ASP A 32 17.32 -3.58 -9.25
CA ASP A 32 18.43 -2.63 -9.38
C ASP A 32 18.86 -1.98 -8.04
N GLY A 33 18.37 -2.49 -6.90
CA GLY A 33 18.73 -2.07 -5.54
C GLY A 33 19.77 -2.96 -4.82
N TRP A 34 20.12 -2.59 -3.58
CA TRP A 34 21.27 -3.13 -2.83
C TRP A 34 21.05 -4.51 -2.18
N ASP A 35 19.85 -5.09 -2.26
CA ASP A 35 19.51 -6.32 -1.55
C ASP A 35 19.39 -7.52 -2.50
N VAL A 36 20.43 -8.36 -2.48
CA VAL A 36 20.59 -9.47 -3.42
C VAL A 36 19.79 -10.75 -3.07
N TYR A 37 19.00 -10.76 -1.98
CA TYR A 37 18.40 -12.00 -1.45
C TYR A 37 16.86 -12.06 -1.40
N ALA A 38 16.13 -11.03 -1.85
CA ALA A 38 14.66 -11.04 -1.84
C ALA A 38 14.06 -12.01 -2.91
N LYS A 39 13.13 -12.89 -2.50
CA LYS A 39 12.45 -13.85 -3.39
C LYS A 39 11.46 -13.20 -4.38
N ASN A 40 10.90 -12.03 -4.05
CA ASN A 40 9.89 -11.33 -4.85
C ASN A 40 10.47 -10.08 -5.52
N ARG A 41 11.47 -10.30 -6.37
CA ARG A 41 12.15 -9.29 -7.15
C ARG A 41 11.24 -8.73 -8.24
N LEU A 42 10.87 -7.47 -8.12
CA LEU A 42 10.15 -6.73 -9.16
C LEU A 42 11.08 -5.66 -9.73
N TYR A 43 11.16 -5.55 -11.06
CA TYR A 43 11.82 -4.39 -11.67
C TYR A 43 11.06 -3.14 -11.26
N THR A 44 11.75 -2.05 -10.86
CA THR A 44 11.09 -0.76 -10.68
C THR A 44 10.33 -0.43 -11.96
N PRO A 45 9.00 -0.25 -11.89
CA PRO A 45 8.24 0.19 -13.02
C PRO A 45 8.77 1.54 -13.50
N LYS A 46 9.16 1.62 -14.77
CA LYS A 46 9.62 2.89 -15.40
C LYS A 46 8.47 3.67 -16.04
N THR A 47 7.25 3.12 -16.03
CA THR A 47 6.05 3.74 -16.58
C THR A 47 4.84 3.42 -15.70
N ILE A 48 3.82 4.27 -15.75
CA ILE A 48 2.61 4.12 -14.94
C ILE A 48 1.84 2.84 -15.28
N GLU A 49 1.85 2.41 -16.54
CA GLU A 49 1.20 1.17 -16.98
C GLU A 49 1.85 -0.06 -16.34
N LYS A 50 3.20 -0.06 -16.28
CA LYS A 50 3.94 -1.13 -15.60
C LYS A 50 3.65 -1.10 -14.10
N ARG A 51 3.58 0.08 -13.48
CA ARG A 51 3.28 0.20 -12.04
C ARG A 51 1.87 -0.30 -11.73
N ARG A 52 0.88 0.06 -12.55
CA ARG A 52 -0.49 -0.44 -12.46
C ARG A 52 -0.56 -1.96 -12.63
N LYS A 53 0.23 -2.55 -13.54
CA LYS A 53 0.31 -4.00 -13.70
C LYS A 53 0.86 -4.69 -12.45
N THR A 54 1.92 -4.15 -11.87
CA THR A 54 2.49 -4.66 -10.61
C THR A 54 1.51 -4.53 -9.44
N ALA A 55 0.88 -3.36 -9.29
CA ALA A 55 -0.14 -3.11 -8.28
C ALA A 55 -1.32 -4.09 -8.39
N LYS A 56 -1.77 -4.40 -9.61
CA LYS A 56 -2.81 -5.40 -9.86
C LYS A 56 -2.40 -6.78 -9.37
N ALA A 57 -1.20 -7.25 -9.71
CA ALA A 57 -0.70 -8.55 -9.25
C ALA A 57 -0.56 -8.62 -7.71
N CYS A 58 -0.10 -7.53 -7.09
CA CYS A 58 -0.05 -7.40 -5.63
C CYS A 58 -1.46 -7.52 -5.02
N ARG A 59 -2.44 -6.76 -5.53
CA ARG A 59 -3.84 -6.83 -5.07
C ARG A 59 -4.44 -8.23 -5.19
N GLU A 60 -4.24 -8.90 -6.32
CA GLU A 60 -4.71 -10.27 -6.54
C GLU A 60 -4.13 -11.25 -5.52
N THR A 61 -2.88 -11.05 -5.11
CA THR A 61 -2.21 -11.87 -4.09
C THR A 61 -2.77 -11.61 -2.68
N MET A 62 -3.10 -10.35 -2.34
CA MET A 62 -3.60 -9.99 -1.02
C MET A 62 -5.04 -10.47 -0.75
N LYS A 63 -5.81 -10.84 -1.79
CA LYS A 63 -7.20 -11.31 -1.67
C LYS A 63 -8.10 -10.34 -0.89
N HIS A 64 -7.89 -9.03 -1.04
CA HIS A 64 -8.71 -7.98 -0.45
C HIS A 64 -9.62 -7.38 -1.53
N GLU A 65 -10.90 -7.18 -1.22
CA GLU A 65 -11.87 -6.55 -2.13
C GLU A 65 -11.74 -5.02 -2.19
N THR A 66 -10.72 -4.47 -1.54
CA THR A 66 -10.58 -3.05 -1.30
C THR A 66 -10.20 -2.31 -2.57
N GLN A 67 -10.68 -1.07 -2.66
CA GLN A 67 -10.31 -0.20 -3.76
C GLN A 67 -8.82 0.15 -3.64
N ALA A 68 -8.07 -0.22 -4.67
CA ALA A 68 -6.64 0.06 -4.76
C ALA A 68 -6.39 1.16 -5.79
N TYR A 69 -5.60 2.13 -5.40
CA TYR A 69 -5.08 3.20 -6.24
C TYR A 69 -3.57 3.01 -6.39
N VAL A 70 -2.98 3.71 -7.33
CA VAL A 70 -1.55 3.62 -7.64
C VAL A 70 -0.99 5.03 -7.56
N ASP A 71 0.06 5.21 -6.77
CA ASP A 71 0.78 6.49 -6.71
C ASP A 71 1.37 6.81 -8.07
N GLU A 72 1.32 8.09 -8.44
CA GLU A 72 1.86 8.56 -9.70
C GLU A 72 3.37 8.40 -9.73
N MET A 73 3.96 8.38 -10.93
CA MET A 73 5.39 8.08 -11.12
C MET A 73 6.36 9.04 -10.41
N ASP A 74 5.87 10.21 -9.97
CA ASP A 74 6.62 11.19 -9.18
C ASP A 74 6.60 10.91 -7.66
N ASP A 75 5.88 9.88 -7.22
CA ASP A 75 5.76 9.38 -5.86
C ASP A 75 5.34 10.44 -4.83
N LYS A 76 4.52 11.40 -5.26
CA LYS A 76 4.03 12.48 -4.40
C LYS A 76 3.29 11.98 -3.17
N VAL A 77 2.47 10.93 -3.29
CA VAL A 77 1.71 10.41 -2.14
C VAL A 77 2.66 9.74 -1.15
N MET A 78 3.56 8.88 -1.64
CA MET A 78 4.57 8.23 -0.82
C MET A 78 5.40 9.24 -0.01
N VAL A 79 5.84 10.33 -0.65
CA VAL A 79 6.62 11.39 0.01
C VAL A 79 5.77 12.16 1.01
N ALA A 80 4.58 12.63 0.60
CA ALA A 80 3.71 13.43 1.46
C ALA A 80 3.30 12.68 2.74
N TYR A 81 3.14 11.36 2.64
CA TYR A 81 2.78 10.50 3.76
C TYR A 81 3.97 9.73 4.33
N ALA A 82 5.23 10.04 3.96
CA ALA A 82 6.41 9.31 4.42
C ALA A 82 6.18 7.78 4.54
N ALA A 83 5.58 7.20 3.49
CA ALA A 83 4.87 5.92 3.56
C ALA A 83 5.75 4.72 3.20
N TRP A 84 7.01 4.97 2.83
CA TRP A 84 7.97 3.92 2.50
C TRP A 84 8.54 3.29 3.78
N PRO A 85 8.66 1.95 3.87
CA PRO A 85 8.37 0.94 2.84
C PRO A 85 6.88 0.56 2.72
N GLU A 86 6.16 0.63 3.83
CA GLU A 86 4.71 0.48 3.95
C GLU A 86 4.24 1.31 5.15
N ARG A 87 3.00 1.81 5.11
CA ARG A 87 2.45 2.58 6.23
C ARG A 87 0.93 2.53 6.27
N LEU A 88 0.39 2.55 7.49
CA LEU A 88 -1.04 2.62 7.75
C LEU A 88 -1.37 3.96 8.38
N TYR A 89 -2.46 4.57 7.93
CA TYR A 89 -2.97 5.84 8.43
C TYR A 89 -4.46 5.73 8.70
N LEU A 90 -4.92 6.35 9.79
CA LEU A 90 -6.33 6.63 10.00
C LEU A 90 -6.56 8.11 9.68
N VAL A 91 -7.49 8.38 8.76
CA VAL A 91 -7.83 9.74 8.36
C VAL A 91 -9.25 10.04 8.85
N GLY A 92 -9.37 11.03 9.74
CA GLY A 92 -10.66 11.51 10.23
C GLY A 92 -11.47 12.19 9.13
N LYS A 93 -12.79 12.31 9.31
CA LYS A 93 -13.67 13.03 8.37
C LYS A 93 -13.32 14.52 8.24
N ASP A 94 -12.57 15.07 9.20
CA ASP A 94 -12.03 16.42 9.21
C ASP A 94 -10.63 16.53 8.55
N GLY A 95 -10.12 15.44 8.00
CA GLY A 95 -8.81 15.37 7.33
C GLY A 95 -7.63 15.24 8.28
N ARG A 96 -7.85 15.10 9.60
CA ARG A 96 -6.76 14.87 10.56
C ARG A 96 -6.24 13.44 10.43
N ILE A 97 -4.92 13.31 10.46
CA ILE A 97 -4.23 12.03 10.39
C ILE A 97 -3.87 11.60 11.80
N GLU A 98 -4.36 10.43 12.20
CA GLU A 98 -3.86 9.72 13.37
C GLU A 98 -2.97 8.56 12.92
N ILE A 99 -1.82 8.45 13.60
CA ILE A 99 -0.81 7.44 13.35
C ILE A 99 -0.89 6.45 14.51
N SER A 100 -1.10 5.17 14.19
CA SER A 100 -0.99 4.08 15.17
C SER A 100 0.45 3.66 15.38
#